data_AF-A0A7V5VEC3-F1
#
_entry.id   AF-A0A7V5VEC3-F1
#
_cell.length_a   1.000
_cell.length_b   1.000
_cell.length_c   1.000
_cell.angle_alpha   90.00
_cell.angle_beta   90.00
_cell.angle_gamma   90.00
#
_symmetry.space_group_name_H-M   'P 1'
#
loop_
_entity.id
_entity.type
_entity.pdbx_description
1 polymer ?
#
loop_
_entity_poly.entity_id
_entity_poly.type
_entity_poly.pdbx_seq_one_letter_code
_entity_poly.pdbx_strand_id
1 'polypeptide(L)'
;MASAGQEAYVCEPGPAMTYLTGVTWGRSERPFLLVLPAGGPPAWIVPAFEASRASERVGASARVLTWDEHSSPFARLTEVIPAGRGVALDPDLRLFVARGIQAAWNLSARPGPDPVAAAR
;
A
#
# COMPACT_ATOMS: atom_id res chain seq x y z
N MET A 1 2.59 -7.82 -12.96
CA MET A 1 3.49 -7.57 -11.81
C MET A 1 4.75 -8.43 -11.92
N ALA A 2 4.64 -9.77 -11.89
CA ALA A 2 5.78 -10.68 -11.93
C ALA A 2 6.68 -10.55 -13.18
N SER A 3 6.13 -10.21 -14.35
CA SER A 3 6.88 -10.07 -15.61
C SER A 3 7.76 -8.80 -15.71
N ALA A 4 7.59 -7.83 -14.80
CA ALA A 4 8.31 -6.55 -14.83
C ALA A 4 9.28 -6.38 -13.64
N GLY A 5 9.53 -7.43 -12.86
CA GLY A 5 10.41 -7.38 -11.68
C GLY A 5 9.81 -6.62 -10.48
N GLN A 6 8.50 -6.34 -10.50
CA GLN A 6 7.78 -5.79 -9.34
C GLN A 6 7.06 -6.90 -8.60
N GLU A 7 7.34 -7.01 -7.30
CA GLU A 7 6.82 -8.06 -6.42
C GLU A 7 5.69 -7.57 -5.52
N ALA A 8 5.28 -6.31 -5.66
CA ALA A 8 4.08 -5.80 -5.03
C ALA A 8 3.54 -4.55 -5.71
N TYR A 9 2.27 -4.25 -5.43
CA TYR A 9 1.59 -3.00 -5.70
C TYR A 9 1.32 -2.24 -4.40
N VAL A 10 1.49 -0.93 -4.39
CA VAL A 10 1.11 -0.08 -3.26
C VAL A 10 0.21 1.04 -3.74
N CYS A 11 -0.95 1.19 -3.10
CA CYS A 11 -1.90 2.26 -3.37
C CYS A 11 -2.48 2.87 -2.10
N GLU A 12 -2.98 4.10 -2.23
CA GLU A 12 -3.78 4.78 -1.22
C GLU A 12 -5.28 4.51 -1.42
N PRO A 13 -6.16 4.94 -0.50
CA PRO A 13 -7.59 4.89 -0.73
C PRO A 13 -7.98 5.60 -2.02
N GLY A 14 -8.72 4.90 -2.88
CA GLY A 14 -9.08 5.36 -4.21
C GLY A 14 -9.61 4.23 -5.09
N PRO A 15 -9.84 4.51 -6.39
CA PRO A 15 -10.42 3.56 -7.34
C PRO A 15 -9.67 2.22 -7.40
N ALA A 16 -8.33 2.25 -7.39
CA ALA A 16 -7.52 1.03 -7.42
C ALA A 16 -7.73 0.15 -6.18
N MET A 17 -7.75 0.74 -4.97
CA MET A 17 -8.02 -0.02 -3.75
C MET A 17 -9.39 -0.70 -3.79
N THR A 18 -10.42 0.05 -4.19
CA THR A 18 -11.78 -0.48 -4.30
C THR A 18 -11.89 -1.55 -5.38
N TYR A 19 -11.23 -1.36 -6.53
CA TYR A 19 -11.19 -2.36 -7.58
C TYR A 19 -10.49 -3.66 -7.14
N LEU A 20 -9.34 -3.54 -6.45
CA LEU A 20 -8.54 -4.69 -6.05
C LEU A 20 -9.11 -5.46 -4.85
N THR A 21 -9.86 -4.78 -3.97
CA THR A 21 -10.24 -5.36 -2.66
C THR A 21 -11.72 -5.21 -2.29
N GLY A 22 -12.48 -4.39 -3.01
CA GLY A 22 -13.83 -3.97 -2.62
C GLY A 22 -13.87 -2.99 -1.45
N VAL A 23 -12.75 -2.71 -0.77
CA VAL A 23 -12.70 -1.82 0.38
C VAL A 23 -12.72 -0.36 -0.07
N THR A 24 -13.50 0.45 0.64
CA THR A 24 -13.55 1.91 0.48
C THR A 24 -13.06 2.59 1.75
N TRP A 25 -12.18 3.59 1.61
CA TRP A 25 -11.69 4.41 2.71
C TRP A 25 -11.53 5.87 2.28
N GLY A 26 -11.63 6.81 3.22
CA GLY A 26 -11.42 8.23 2.93
C GLY A 26 -9.94 8.59 3.00
N ARG A 27 -9.42 9.39 2.05
CA ARG A 27 -8.06 9.92 2.16
C ARG A 27 -8.01 11.01 3.23
N SER A 28 -7.03 10.90 4.12
CA SER A 28 -6.65 11.95 5.07
C SER A 28 -5.20 12.38 4.81
N GLU A 29 -4.66 13.33 5.55
CA GLU A 29 -3.24 13.67 5.57
C GLU A 29 -2.34 12.49 5.97
N ARG A 30 -2.88 11.53 6.74
CA ARG A 30 -2.15 10.37 7.24
C ARG A 30 -2.16 9.24 6.20
N PRO A 31 -1.01 8.63 5.91
CA PRO A 31 -0.95 7.48 5.02
C PRO A 31 -1.78 6.29 5.54
N PHE A 32 -2.71 5.86 4.71
CA PHE A 32 -3.37 4.57 4.76
C PHE A 32 -2.99 3.85 3.47
N LEU A 33 -2.33 2.70 3.55
CA LEU A 33 -1.79 2.03 2.36
C LEU A 33 -2.33 0.60 2.28
N LEU A 34 -2.75 0.22 1.08
CA LEU A 34 -2.84 -1.18 0.69
C LEU A 34 -1.49 -1.59 0.09
N VAL A 35 -0.93 -2.68 0.59
CA VAL A 35 0.21 -3.36 0.00
C VAL A 35 -0.27 -4.71 -0.52
N LEU A 36 -0.21 -4.92 -1.83
CA LEU A 36 -0.62 -6.15 -2.49
C LEU A 36 0.62 -6.86 -3.07
N PRO A 37 1.17 -7.86 -2.37
CA PRO A 37 2.25 -8.69 -2.90
C PRO A 37 1.82 -9.43 -4.18
N ALA A 38 2.78 -9.75 -5.05
CA ALA A 38 2.56 -10.60 -6.21
C ALA A 38 2.17 -12.03 -5.83
N GLY A 39 2.48 -12.46 -4.60
CA GLY A 39 2.04 -13.73 -4.02
C GLY A 39 1.79 -13.59 -2.52
N GLY A 40 0.68 -14.14 -2.05
CA GLY A 40 0.24 -14.06 -0.66
C GLY A 40 -0.87 -13.03 -0.43
N PRO A 41 -1.37 -12.92 0.82
CA PRO A 41 -2.47 -12.03 1.16
C PRO A 41 -2.03 -10.55 1.18
N PRO A 42 -2.97 -9.61 0.95
CA PRO A 42 -2.71 -8.18 1.10
C PRO A 42 -2.41 -7.82 2.56
N ALA A 43 -1.71 -6.70 2.73
CA ALA A 43 -1.50 -6.07 4.02
C ALA A 43 -1.95 -4.60 3.99
N TRP A 44 -2.38 -4.11 5.15
CA TRP A 44 -2.90 -2.76 5.33
C TRP A 44 -2.00 -2.01 6.29
N ILE A 45 -1.39 -0.92 5.86
CA ILE A 45 -0.60 -0.04 6.73
C ILE A 45 -1.50 1.12 7.13
N VAL A 46 -1.83 1.23 8.42
CA VAL A 46 -2.85 2.16 8.92
C VAL A 46 -2.37 2.94 10.14
N PRO A 47 -2.83 4.18 10.37
CA PRO A 47 -2.53 4.90 11.61
C PRO A 47 -3.03 4.10 12.81
N ALA A 48 -2.25 4.02 13.89
CA ALA A 48 -2.55 3.16 15.04
C ALA A 48 -3.93 3.45 15.65
N PHE A 49 -4.33 4.71 15.72
CA PHE A 49 -5.64 5.11 16.26
C PHE A 49 -6.83 4.75 15.34
N GLU A 50 -6.59 4.43 14.05
CA GLU A 50 -7.64 3.97 13.13
C GLU A 50 -7.69 2.44 13.01
N ALA A 51 -6.82 1.70 13.70
CA ALA A 51 -6.64 0.25 13.51
C ALA A 51 -7.92 -0.56 13.72
N SER A 52 -8.70 -0.24 14.76
CA SER A 52 -9.96 -0.94 15.04
C SER A 52 -10.97 -0.72 13.92
N ARG A 53 -11.15 0.54 13.49
CA ARG A 53 -12.04 0.91 12.38
C ARG A 53 -11.58 0.30 11.06
N ALA A 54 -10.28 0.23 10.83
CA ALA A 54 -9.71 -0.44 9.66
C ALA A 54 -10.08 -1.92 9.68
N SER A 55 -9.83 -2.61 10.79
CA SER A 55 -10.07 -4.06 10.95
C SER A 55 -11.54 -4.43 10.75
N GLU A 56 -12.48 -3.59 11.21
CA GLU A 56 -13.91 -3.76 10.94
C GLU A 56 -14.25 -3.73 9.44
N ARG A 57 -13.55 -2.90 8.66
CA ARG A 57 -13.80 -2.75 7.22
C ARG A 57 -13.04 -3.75 6.35
N VAL A 58 -11.79 -4.07 6.71
CA VAL A 58 -10.93 -4.97 5.92
C VAL A 58 -11.10 -6.43 6.31
N GLY A 59 -11.80 -6.71 7.42
CA GLY A 59 -12.03 -8.04 7.96
C GLY A 59 -11.05 -8.40 9.08
N ALA A 60 -11.53 -9.13 10.08
CA ALA A 60 -10.78 -9.46 11.29
C ALA A 60 -9.53 -10.33 11.04
N SER A 61 -9.48 -11.07 9.93
CA SER A 61 -8.33 -11.88 9.54
C SER A 61 -7.35 -11.15 8.62
N ALA A 62 -7.62 -9.89 8.28
CA ALA A 62 -6.73 -9.11 7.42
C ALA A 62 -5.44 -8.77 8.17
N ARG A 63 -4.33 -8.75 7.43
CA ARG A 63 -3.04 -8.35 7.97
C ARG A 63 -2.99 -6.82 8.10
N VAL A 64 -3.20 -6.31 9.30
CA VAL A 64 -3.14 -4.86 9.61
C VAL A 64 -1.83 -4.55 10.33
N LEU A 65 -1.03 -3.67 9.76
CA LEU A 65 0.21 -3.13 10.32
C LEU A 65 -0.04 -1.68 10.72
N THR A 66 0.24 -1.34 11.97
CA THR A 66 -0.01 0.00 12.49
C THR A 66 1.25 0.86 12.52
N TRP A 67 1.08 2.17 12.40
CA TRP A 67 2.16 3.13 12.63
C TRP A 67 1.68 4.27 13.53
N ASP A 68 2.57 4.74 14.39
CA ASP A 68 2.32 5.87 15.32
C ASP A 68 2.72 7.20 14.67
N GLU A 69 2.16 8.32 15.14
CA GLU A 69 2.37 9.66 14.57
C GLU A 69 3.85 10.07 14.42
N HIS A 70 4.72 9.55 15.29
CA HIS A 70 6.17 9.83 15.29
C HIS A 70 7.00 8.81 14.52
N SER A 71 6.35 7.79 13.95
CA SER A 71 6.99 6.72 13.17
C SER A 71 6.70 6.90 11.68
N SER A 72 7.62 6.42 10.85
CA SER A 72 7.38 6.40 9.40
C SER A 72 6.40 5.26 9.05
N PRO A 73 5.27 5.54 8.37
CA PRO A 73 4.39 4.49 7.86
C PRO A 73 5.11 3.59 6.85
N PHE A 74 6.06 4.14 6.10
CA PHE A 74 6.74 3.46 5.01
C PHE A 74 7.73 2.40 5.50
N ALA A 75 8.17 2.50 6.77
CA ALA A 75 9.04 1.49 7.38
C ALA A 75 8.35 0.13 7.49
N ARG A 76 7.01 0.09 7.55
CA ARG A 76 6.22 -1.15 7.67
C ARG A 76 6.22 -2.00 6.39
N LEU A 77 6.64 -1.45 5.25
CA LEU A 77 6.65 -2.21 4.00
C LEU A 77 7.57 -3.44 4.05
N THR A 78 8.67 -3.39 4.81
CA THR A 78 9.64 -4.51 4.93
C THR A 78 9.06 -5.72 5.65
N GLU A 79 7.99 -5.53 6.42
CA GLU A 79 7.26 -6.63 7.06
C GLU A 79 6.40 -7.39 6.03
N VAL A 80 6.03 -6.74 4.92
CA VAL A 80 5.16 -7.30 3.88
C VAL A 80 5.98 -7.89 2.73
N ILE A 81 7.04 -7.21 2.32
CA ILE A 81 7.87 -7.58 1.16
C ILE A 81 9.35 -7.52 1.60
N PRO A 82 10.20 -8.47 1.18
CA PRO A 82 11.64 -8.36 1.46
C PRO A 82 12.24 -7.08 0.86
N ALA A 83 13.18 -6.46 1.58
CA ALA A 83 13.91 -5.30 1.07
C ALA A 83 14.63 -5.63 -0.26
N GLY A 84 14.77 -4.64 -1.13
CA GLY A 84 15.45 -4.77 -2.42
C GLY A 84 14.61 -5.37 -3.56
N ARG A 85 13.34 -5.72 -3.30
CA ARG A 85 12.40 -6.13 -4.35
C ARG A 85 11.77 -4.92 -5.04
N GLY A 86 11.39 -5.04 -6.32
CA GLY A 86 10.70 -3.96 -7.02
C GLY A 86 9.29 -3.75 -6.48
N VAL A 87 8.89 -2.49 -6.29
CA VAL A 87 7.52 -2.13 -5.86
C VAL A 87 6.90 -1.24 -6.92
N ALA A 88 5.71 -1.62 -7.39
CA ALA A 88 4.89 -0.79 -8.26
C ALA A 88 4.05 0.16 -7.42
N LEU A 89 4.12 1.44 -7.74
CA LEU A 89 3.42 2.53 -7.08
C LEU A 89 2.22 2.94 -7.91
N ASP A 90 1.05 3.00 -7.29
CA ASP A 90 -0.15 3.52 -7.93
C ASP A 90 0.08 4.97 -8.45
N PRO A 91 -0.31 5.28 -9.70
CA PRO A 91 -0.08 6.60 -10.28
C PRO A 91 -0.82 7.74 -9.55
N ASP A 92 -1.89 7.45 -8.82
CA ASP A 92 -2.67 8.41 -8.02
C ASP A 92 -2.15 8.57 -6.58
N LEU A 93 -1.02 7.91 -6.23
CA LEU A 93 -0.34 8.17 -4.97
C LEU A 93 0.04 9.64 -4.86
N ARG A 94 -0.22 10.22 -3.68
CA ARG A 94 0.28 11.57 -3.39
C ARG A 94 1.80 11.57 -3.44
N LEU A 95 2.37 12.64 -3.99
CA LEU A 95 3.82 12.74 -4.21
C LEU A 95 4.63 12.46 -2.94
N PHE A 96 4.21 12.97 -1.78
CA PHE A 96 4.94 12.73 -0.52
C PHE A 96 4.91 11.26 -0.08
N VAL A 97 3.84 10.52 -0.38
CA VAL A 97 3.72 9.08 -0.11
C VAL A 97 4.63 8.31 -1.04
N ALA A 98 4.57 8.59 -2.35
CA ALA A 98 5.46 7.96 -3.33
C ALA A 98 6.93 8.20 -2.99
N ARG A 99 7.30 9.44 -2.63
CA ARG A 99 8.66 9.79 -2.20
C ARG A 99 9.06 9.14 -0.88
N GLY A 100 8.14 9.06 0.09
CA GLY A 100 8.37 8.39 1.36
C GLY A 100 8.64 6.89 1.19
N ILE A 101 7.86 6.22 0.34
CA ILE A 101 8.10 4.81 -0.03
C ILE A 101 9.44 4.66 -0.74
N GLN A 102 9.73 5.52 -1.73
CA GLN A 102 11.00 5.49 -2.45
C GLN A 102 12.21 5.68 -1.53
N ALA A 103 12.14 6.58 -0.55
CA ALA A 103 13.19 6.79 0.43
C ALA A 103 13.38 5.56 1.33
N ALA A 104 12.29 4.97 1.82
CA ALA A 104 12.34 3.75 2.63
C ALA A 104 12.82 2.52 1.83
N TRP A 105 12.66 2.53 0.50
CA TRP A 105 12.92 1.40 -0.38
C TRP A 105 14.13 1.59 -1.31
N ASN A 106 15.01 2.53 -0.98
CA ASN A 106 16.21 2.88 -1.74
C ASN A 106 15.94 3.02 -3.26
N LEU A 107 14.87 3.75 -3.61
CA LEU A 107 14.44 4.06 -4.98
C LEU A 107 14.02 2.85 -5.86
N SER A 108 13.90 1.65 -5.30
CA SER A 108 13.43 0.47 -6.05
C SER A 108 11.91 0.47 -6.28
N ALA A 109 11.20 1.44 -5.70
CA ALA A 109 9.79 1.69 -5.95
C ALA A 109 9.58 2.63 -7.16
N ARG A 110 8.77 2.20 -8.13
CA ARG A 110 8.57 2.89 -9.41
C ARG A 110 7.07 3.02 -9.73
N PRO A 111 6.65 4.03 -10.50
CA PRO A 111 5.28 4.09 -11.00
C PRO A 111 4.89 2.77 -11.68
N GLY A 112 3.74 2.24 -11.29
CA GLY A 112 3.09 1.09 -11.89
C GLY A 112 1.91 1.51 -12.76
N PRO A 113 1.32 0.56 -13.52
CA PRO A 113 0.09 0.82 -14.26
C PRO A 113 -1.08 1.05 -13.29
N ASP A 114 -2.08 1.82 -13.75
CA ASP A 114 -3.39 1.87 -13.10
C ASP A 114 -4.14 0.54 -13.36
N PRO A 115 -4.48 -0.24 -12.31
CA PRO A 115 -5.17 -1.51 -12.46
C PRO A 115 -6.60 -1.35 -13.01
N VAL A 116 -7.24 -0.20 -12.79
CA VAL A 116 -8.58 0.07 -13.31
C VAL A 116 -8.52 0.32 -14.81
N ALA A 117 -7.55 1.12 -15.28
CA ALA A 117 -7.34 1.35 -16.70
C ALA A 117 -6.88 0.07 -17.44
N ALA A 118 -6.00 -0.73 -16.84
CA ALA A 118 -5.45 -1.95 -17.45
C ALA A 118 -6.46 -3.10 -17.60
N ALA A 119 -7.61 -3.03 -16.93
CA ALA A 119 -8.66 -4.04 -16.97
C ALA A 119 -9.74 -3.79 -18.04
N ARG A 120 -9.61 -2.70 -18.82
CA ARG A 120 -10.50 -2.35 -19.93
C ARG A 120 -9.91 -2.81 -21.26
#